data_AF-A0A3M2SC91-F1
#
_entry.id   AF-A0A3M2SC91-F1
#
_cell.length_a   1.000
_cell.length_b   1.000
_cell.length_c   1.000
_cell.angle_alpha   90.00
_cell.angle_beta   90.00
_cell.angle_gamma   90.00
#
_symmetry.space_group_name_H-M   'P 1'
#
loop_
_entity.id
_entity.type
_entity.pdbx_description
1 polymer ?
#
loop_
_entity_poly.entity_id
_entity_poly.type
_entity_poly.pdbx_seq_one_letter_code
_entity_poly.pdbx_strand_id
1 'polypeptide(L)'
;MSPQINRQIHWLTPVSMVGALLLGGLFALGHDLFYNNLAGTTVAADSFELAGAEVSRQQLNLAAGTTLAFLFKSSIVSAVSIAYFQAVWHVVKSRKREIDISNMDVLLSALGNAISLVSFSTWLKGPLLLLIAIIAWLIPIVSIITPATLSVGFASPPNAFLQVPNVAFTGLSLLRMMPTNHYQSMILASCRNDPDQKNCSSDLSSYLYNGPSDAVSRVVAAAAAEGNILAVDAPASNSSWSLEFLAPTLRCDEVTGDTRRLIEENIANFTDRYCEEAPGYVAWTPAILRCHIHNSTYETRFNLTNGNQDVKVKVKDVEEKPLDVITGVWASNPLSNNTECTPLNMDTECALEPSLLRHLSYQALMDAFSEILVGSLAIRRRKDDDSVVFHGNTSIQSTVLTNTPELQVLRNLTLLSKDWAMLQIEEPKANEWAYKGLWNGPGEQRTTPLREALEELFQNITISLMSSPLLQPNKHSAFKPNDTEVAFSTMHPVYIYARNRLWLAYGLGIACSTLIVCIGMLAIYMNRASFSNTFSTLLRLGRGASLSSEIEKVDLDGRDPLPEYIKDMKIKFSKSSVQADEYIPMSETDEWETEGRRA
;
A
#
# COMPACT_ATOMS: atom_id res chain seq x y z
N MET A 1 75.11 -5.69 -40.59
CA MET A 1 74.28 -6.41 -39.61
C MET A 1 72.89 -5.81 -39.70
N SER A 2 72.01 -6.42 -40.49
CA SER A 2 70.68 -5.88 -40.81
C SER A 2 69.78 -5.94 -39.55
N PRO A 3 69.04 -4.86 -39.22
CA PRO A 3 68.16 -4.88 -38.08
C PRO A 3 66.99 -5.81 -38.36
N GLN A 4 66.92 -6.93 -37.62
CA GLN A 4 65.72 -7.77 -37.56
C GLN A 4 64.58 -6.95 -36.95
N ILE A 5 63.65 -6.48 -37.78
CA ILE A 5 62.42 -5.85 -37.30
C ILE A 5 61.58 -6.94 -36.63
N ASN A 6 61.65 -7.01 -35.30
CA ASN A 6 60.83 -7.89 -34.49
C ASN A 6 59.35 -7.55 -34.72
N ARG A 7 58.61 -8.46 -35.37
CA ARG A 7 57.15 -8.42 -35.48
C ARG A 7 56.55 -8.63 -34.08
N GLN A 8 56.43 -7.56 -33.30
CA GLN A 8 55.78 -7.61 -32.00
C GLN A 8 54.29 -7.36 -32.14
N ILE A 9 53.49 -8.17 -31.42
CA ILE A 9 52.06 -7.91 -31.25
C ILE A 9 51.93 -6.63 -30.43
N HIS A 10 51.29 -5.61 -31.00
CA HIS A 10 50.99 -4.40 -30.26
C HIS A 10 49.81 -4.68 -29.32
N TRP A 11 50.13 -5.03 -28.06
CA TRP A 11 49.17 -5.52 -27.04
C TRP A 11 48.02 -4.57 -26.74
N LEU A 12 48.13 -3.27 -27.05
CA LEU A 12 47.03 -2.33 -26.90
C LEU A 12 45.78 -2.78 -27.67
N THR A 13 45.92 -3.38 -28.84
CA THR A 13 44.80 -3.82 -29.69
C THR A 13 44.02 -5.01 -29.08
N PRO A 14 44.65 -6.13 -28.69
CA PRO A 14 43.92 -7.20 -28.00
C PRO A 14 43.43 -6.78 -26.62
N VAL A 15 44.17 -5.94 -25.88
CA VAL A 15 43.71 -5.44 -24.57
C VAL A 15 42.50 -4.52 -24.71
N SER A 16 42.46 -3.61 -25.68
CA SER A 16 41.29 -2.77 -25.91
C SER A 16 40.08 -3.56 -26.39
N MET A 17 40.29 -4.56 -27.24
CA MET A 17 39.23 -5.45 -27.73
C MET A 17 38.59 -6.28 -26.62
N VAL A 18 39.40 -6.96 -25.80
CA VAL A 18 38.91 -7.76 -24.66
C VAL A 18 38.39 -6.86 -23.54
N GLY A 19 39.09 -5.76 -23.26
CA GLY A 19 38.69 -4.79 -22.25
C GLY A 19 37.33 -4.16 -22.54
N ALA A 20 37.05 -3.82 -23.80
CA ALA A 20 35.75 -3.29 -24.20
C ALA A 20 34.62 -4.34 -24.08
N LEU A 21 34.90 -5.63 -24.34
CA LEU A 21 33.94 -6.71 -24.11
C LEU A 21 33.61 -6.87 -22.61
N LEU A 22 34.63 -6.88 -21.75
CA LEU A 22 34.47 -6.98 -20.30
C LEU A 22 33.72 -5.77 -19.73
N LEU A 23 34.07 -4.56 -20.19
CA LEU A 23 33.39 -3.34 -19.79
C LEU A 23 31.90 -3.36 -20.19
N GLY A 24 31.58 -3.89 -21.37
CA GLY A 24 30.20 -4.16 -21.76
C GLY A 24 29.49 -5.08 -20.76
N GLY A 25 30.10 -6.19 -20.38
CA GLY A 25 29.56 -7.09 -19.35
C GLY A 25 29.31 -6.41 -18.00
N LEU A 26 30.21 -5.53 -17.57
CA LEU A 26 30.05 -4.75 -16.34
C LEU A 26 28.87 -3.77 -16.40
N PHE A 27 28.66 -3.09 -17.54
CA PHE A 27 27.48 -2.23 -17.70
C PHE A 27 26.18 -3.03 -17.71
N ALA A 28 26.16 -4.22 -18.31
CA ALA A 28 24.99 -5.11 -18.27
C ALA A 28 24.66 -5.55 -16.84
N LEU A 29 25.68 -5.92 -16.04
CA LEU A 29 25.52 -6.24 -14.62
C LEU A 29 25.04 -5.03 -13.79
N GLY A 30 25.62 -3.85 -14.03
CA GLY A 30 25.20 -2.62 -13.38
C GLY A 30 23.73 -2.28 -13.67
N HIS A 31 23.28 -2.53 -14.90
CA HIS A 31 21.89 -2.35 -15.29
C HIS A 31 20.95 -3.32 -14.57
N ASP A 32 21.31 -4.60 -14.48
CA ASP A 32 20.54 -5.62 -13.72
C ASP A 32 20.42 -5.25 -12.24
N LEU A 33 21.54 -4.88 -11.60
CA LEU A 33 21.55 -4.49 -10.19
C LEU A 33 20.73 -3.21 -9.93
N PHE A 34 20.84 -2.22 -10.82
CA PHE A 34 20.08 -0.97 -10.72
C PHE A 34 18.57 -1.23 -10.83
N TYR A 35 18.13 -1.99 -11.83
CA TYR A 35 16.70 -2.31 -12.00
C TYR A 35 16.17 -3.23 -10.90
N ASN A 36 17.00 -4.16 -10.40
CA ASN A 36 16.62 -5.01 -9.28
C ASN A 36 16.46 -4.22 -7.98
N ASN A 37 17.22 -3.14 -7.77
CA ASN A 37 17.04 -2.25 -6.62
C ASN A 37 15.73 -1.45 -6.71
N LEU A 38 15.29 -1.10 -7.91
CA LEU A 38 14.04 -0.38 -8.13
C LEU A 38 12.80 -1.29 -8.05
N ALA A 39 12.93 -2.57 -8.38
CA ALA A 39 11.82 -3.51 -8.46
C ALA A 39 11.01 -3.58 -7.14
N GLY A 40 9.69 -3.43 -7.23
CA GLY A 40 8.79 -3.45 -6.06
C GLY A 40 8.73 -2.16 -5.25
N THR A 41 9.58 -1.17 -5.53
CA THR A 41 9.47 0.15 -4.89
C THR A 41 8.35 0.97 -5.52
N THR A 42 7.74 1.86 -4.72
CA THR A 42 6.70 2.77 -5.19
C THR A 42 7.28 3.84 -6.10
N VAL A 43 6.53 4.20 -7.14
CA VAL A 43 6.88 5.31 -8.02
C VAL A 43 6.55 6.59 -7.28
N ALA A 44 7.54 7.13 -6.57
CA ALA A 44 7.41 8.40 -5.87
C ALA A 44 7.11 9.53 -6.88
N ALA A 45 6.10 10.34 -6.55
CA ALA A 45 5.70 11.51 -7.35
C ALA A 45 6.67 12.70 -7.20
N ASP A 46 7.72 12.55 -6.39
CA ASP A 46 8.70 13.58 -6.12
C ASP A 46 9.38 14.04 -7.44
N SER A 47 9.28 15.35 -7.70
CA SER A 47 10.02 16.06 -8.73
C SER A 47 11.30 16.64 -8.13
N PHE A 48 12.33 16.76 -8.96
CA PHE A 48 13.55 17.47 -8.62
C PHE A 48 13.81 18.54 -9.67
N GLU A 49 14.29 19.70 -9.27
CA GLU A 49 14.73 20.73 -10.20
C GLU A 49 16.17 20.45 -10.62
N LEU A 50 16.38 20.11 -11.90
CA LEU A 50 17.71 19.86 -12.46
C LEU A 50 17.91 20.77 -13.68
N ALA A 51 18.90 21.66 -13.61
CA ALA A 51 19.20 22.64 -14.66
C ALA A 51 18.00 23.52 -15.08
N GLY A 52 17.16 23.91 -14.10
CA GLY A 52 15.99 24.77 -14.33
C GLY A 52 14.75 24.07 -14.91
N ALA A 53 14.75 22.73 -14.95
CA ALA A 53 13.60 21.92 -15.34
C ALA A 53 13.20 20.96 -14.21
N GLU A 54 11.90 20.84 -13.93
CA GLU A 54 11.37 19.79 -13.06
C GLU A 54 11.45 18.43 -13.77
N VAL A 55 12.21 17.50 -13.17
CA VAL A 55 12.37 16.13 -13.64
C VAL A 55 11.83 15.19 -12.58
N SER A 56 10.90 14.31 -12.97
CA SER A 56 10.37 13.29 -12.06
C SER A 56 11.42 12.19 -11.78
N ARG A 57 11.35 11.56 -10.60
CA ARG A 57 12.11 10.33 -10.29
C ARG A 57 12.01 9.27 -11.36
N GLN A 58 10.84 9.13 -11.96
CA GLN A 58 10.60 8.17 -13.03
C GLN A 58 11.43 8.48 -14.28
N GLN A 59 11.43 9.73 -14.74
CA GLN A 59 12.23 10.15 -15.90
C GLN A 59 13.72 9.94 -15.64
N LEU A 60 14.19 10.24 -14.42
CA LEU A 60 15.58 10.04 -14.03
C LEU A 60 15.97 8.55 -14.08
N ASN A 61 15.14 7.66 -13.53
CA ASN A 61 15.40 6.22 -13.51
C ASN A 61 15.42 5.62 -14.94
N LEU A 62 14.52 6.09 -15.82
CA LEU A 62 14.51 5.68 -17.23
C LEU A 62 15.72 6.21 -18.00
N ALA A 63 16.13 7.45 -17.75
CA ALA A 63 17.33 8.04 -18.35
C ALA A 63 18.61 7.31 -17.92
N ALA A 64 18.71 6.92 -16.64
CA ALA A 64 19.82 6.12 -16.13
C ALA A 64 19.94 4.76 -16.83
N GLY A 65 18.83 4.02 -16.97
CA GLY A 65 18.81 2.75 -17.71
C GLY A 65 19.17 2.91 -19.19
N THR A 66 18.69 3.97 -19.84
CA THR A 66 19.06 4.31 -21.22
C THR A 66 20.55 4.59 -21.36
N THR A 67 21.14 5.30 -20.40
CA THR A 67 22.57 5.60 -20.37
C THR A 67 23.40 4.33 -20.24
N LEU A 68 23.04 3.43 -19.32
CA LEU A 68 23.71 2.13 -19.15
C LEU A 68 23.63 1.28 -20.42
N ALA A 69 22.46 1.25 -21.08
CA ALA A 69 22.28 0.54 -22.34
C ALA A 69 23.13 1.11 -23.49
N PHE A 70 23.27 2.43 -23.55
CA PHE A 70 24.15 3.09 -24.52
C PHE A 70 25.64 2.81 -24.27
N LEU A 71 26.06 2.80 -23.00
CA LEU A 71 27.44 2.48 -22.61
C LEU A 71 27.80 1.02 -22.92
N PHE A 72 26.86 0.09 -22.66
CA PHE A 72 26.97 -1.30 -23.11
C PHE A 72 27.18 -1.37 -24.63
N LYS A 73 26.28 -0.75 -25.41
CA LYS A 73 26.36 -0.74 -26.88
C LYS A 73 27.72 -0.23 -27.36
N SER A 74 28.14 0.92 -26.86
CA SER A 74 29.38 1.59 -27.29
C SER A 74 30.61 0.70 -27.04
N SER A 75 30.63 0.03 -25.88
CA SER A 75 31.71 -0.90 -25.50
C SER A 75 31.72 -2.14 -26.40
N ILE A 76 30.56 -2.76 -26.63
CA ILE A 76 30.45 -3.96 -27.46
C ILE A 76 30.74 -3.68 -28.94
N VAL A 77 30.25 -2.58 -29.50
CA VAL A 77 30.55 -2.17 -30.89
C VAL A 77 32.03 -1.90 -31.06
N SER A 78 32.71 -1.29 -30.08
CA SER A 78 34.16 -1.09 -30.11
C SER A 78 34.92 -2.42 -30.17
N ALA A 79 34.58 -3.39 -29.31
CA ALA A 79 35.17 -4.72 -29.30
C ALA A 79 34.97 -5.46 -30.65
N VAL A 80 33.74 -5.46 -31.15
CA VAL A 80 33.39 -6.09 -32.43
C VAL A 80 34.07 -5.42 -33.61
N SER A 81 34.19 -4.09 -33.61
CA SER A 81 34.85 -3.33 -34.68
C SER A 81 36.33 -3.69 -34.76
N ILE A 82 37.03 -3.71 -33.62
CA ILE A 82 38.45 -4.08 -33.57
C ILE A 82 38.64 -5.50 -34.10
N ALA A 83 37.83 -6.45 -33.61
CA ALA A 83 37.88 -7.85 -34.03
C ALA A 83 37.60 -8.04 -35.53
N TYR A 84 36.60 -7.33 -36.08
CA TYR A 84 36.27 -7.33 -37.49
C TYR A 84 37.46 -6.91 -38.36
N PHE A 85 38.10 -5.79 -38.04
CA PHE A 85 39.27 -5.34 -38.80
C PHE A 85 40.43 -6.33 -38.71
N GLN A 86 40.65 -6.99 -37.57
CA GLN A 86 41.66 -8.06 -37.50
C GLN A 86 41.33 -9.22 -38.44
N ALA A 87 40.06 -9.62 -38.49
CA ALA A 87 39.59 -10.68 -39.37
C ALA A 87 39.71 -10.28 -40.85
N VAL A 88 39.35 -9.05 -41.23
CA VAL A 88 39.53 -8.50 -42.59
C VAL A 88 40.99 -8.58 -42.99
N TRP A 89 41.90 -8.04 -42.16
CA TRP A 89 43.33 -8.03 -42.48
C TRP A 89 43.94 -9.43 -42.54
N HIS A 90 43.45 -10.38 -41.75
CA HIS A 90 43.85 -11.79 -41.84
C HIS A 90 43.47 -12.42 -43.18
N VAL A 91 42.23 -12.18 -43.63
CA VAL A 91 41.73 -12.70 -44.90
C VAL A 91 42.45 -12.06 -46.09
N VAL A 92 42.61 -10.73 -46.07
CA VAL A 92 43.23 -9.94 -47.13
C VAL A 92 44.71 -10.25 -47.31
N LYS A 93 45.44 -10.52 -46.22
CA LYS A 93 46.88 -10.89 -46.25
C LYS A 93 47.15 -12.38 -46.44
N SER A 94 46.13 -13.18 -46.77
CA SER A 94 46.34 -14.59 -47.06
C SER A 94 47.19 -14.75 -48.34
N ARG A 95 48.25 -15.59 -48.29
CA ARG A 95 49.28 -15.70 -49.34
C ARG A 95 48.73 -16.02 -50.75
N LYS A 96 47.53 -16.57 -50.84
CA LYS A 96 46.90 -17.04 -52.08
C LYS A 96 45.82 -16.11 -52.64
N ARG A 97 45.58 -14.95 -52.00
CA ARG A 97 44.41 -14.14 -52.29
C ARG A 97 44.79 -12.83 -52.97
N GLU A 98 44.24 -12.63 -54.17
CA GLU A 98 44.16 -11.35 -54.86
C GLU A 98 42.73 -10.83 -54.66
N ILE A 99 42.59 -9.53 -54.37
CA ILE A 99 41.30 -8.91 -54.07
C ILE A 99 41.16 -7.69 -54.97
N ASP A 100 39.98 -7.49 -55.55
CA ASP A 100 39.68 -6.31 -56.36
C ASP A 100 39.54 -5.08 -55.44
N ILE A 101 39.96 -3.89 -55.88
CA ILE A 101 39.89 -2.67 -55.03
C ILE A 101 38.46 -2.40 -54.57
N SER A 102 37.47 -2.55 -55.44
CA SER A 102 36.05 -2.43 -55.07
C SER A 102 35.61 -3.37 -53.95
N ASN A 103 36.11 -4.61 -53.95
CA ASN A 103 35.86 -5.59 -52.90
C ASN A 103 36.55 -5.20 -51.58
N MET A 104 37.71 -4.54 -51.65
CA MET A 104 38.41 -4.00 -50.48
C MET A 104 37.62 -2.83 -49.85
N ASP A 105 37.11 -1.92 -50.67
CA ASP A 105 36.31 -0.78 -50.20
C ASP A 105 35.01 -1.24 -49.52
N VAL A 106 34.36 -2.27 -50.07
CA VAL A 106 33.20 -2.93 -49.43
C VAL A 106 33.58 -3.48 -48.04
N LEU A 107 34.71 -4.19 -47.92
CA LEU A 107 35.13 -4.78 -46.64
C LEU A 107 35.49 -3.71 -45.60
N LEU A 108 36.15 -2.62 -45.99
CA LEU A 108 36.54 -1.53 -45.08
C LEU A 108 35.36 -0.64 -44.68
N SER A 109 34.38 -0.44 -45.57
CA SER A 109 33.20 0.38 -45.31
C SER A 109 32.06 -0.35 -44.60
N ALA A 110 32.07 -1.68 -44.52
CA ALA A 110 30.94 -2.50 -44.04
C ALA A 110 30.40 -2.14 -42.64
N LEU A 111 31.25 -1.65 -41.73
CA LEU A 111 30.82 -1.24 -40.37
C LEU A 111 30.28 0.19 -40.31
N GLY A 112 30.62 1.05 -41.29
CA GLY A 112 30.18 2.44 -41.36
C GLY A 112 29.05 2.68 -42.37
N ASN A 113 28.91 1.81 -43.36
CA ASN A 113 27.93 1.91 -44.45
C ASN A 113 27.17 0.59 -44.62
N ALA A 114 25.89 0.57 -44.22
CA ALA A 114 25.02 -0.60 -44.34
C ALA A 114 24.78 -1.03 -45.79
N ILE A 115 24.88 -0.11 -46.75
CA ILE A 115 24.68 -0.41 -48.18
C ILE A 115 25.75 -1.40 -48.68
N SER A 116 26.97 -1.35 -48.13
CA SER A 116 28.06 -2.27 -48.45
C SER A 116 27.74 -3.74 -48.12
N LEU A 117 26.73 -4.02 -47.28
CA LEU A 117 26.28 -5.38 -46.97
C LEU A 117 25.55 -6.06 -48.15
N VAL A 118 25.07 -5.30 -49.13
CA VAL A 118 24.30 -5.81 -50.28
C VAL A 118 25.21 -6.39 -51.38
N SER A 119 26.53 -6.14 -51.32
CA SER A 119 27.51 -6.58 -52.32
C SER A 119 27.76 -8.10 -52.31
N PHE A 120 26.83 -8.85 -52.90
CA PHE A 120 26.82 -10.33 -52.89
C PHE A 120 28.13 -10.97 -53.39
N SER A 121 28.73 -10.40 -54.45
CA SER A 121 29.99 -10.89 -55.04
C SER A 121 31.15 -10.89 -54.03
N THR A 122 31.23 -9.87 -53.18
CA THR A 122 32.27 -9.74 -52.15
C THR A 122 32.06 -10.76 -51.03
N TRP A 123 30.83 -10.88 -50.56
CA TRP A 123 30.50 -11.70 -49.39
C TRP A 123 30.50 -13.20 -49.65
N LEU A 124 30.27 -13.63 -50.89
CA LEU A 124 30.39 -15.05 -51.29
C LEU A 124 31.82 -15.58 -51.04
N LYS A 125 32.83 -14.72 -51.19
CA LYS A 125 34.25 -15.07 -50.93
C LYS A 125 34.62 -15.00 -49.44
N GLY A 126 33.75 -14.49 -48.57
CA GLY A 126 34.05 -14.23 -47.15
C GLY A 126 32.81 -14.19 -46.26
N PRO A 127 32.01 -15.28 -46.18
CA PRO A 127 30.71 -15.27 -45.48
C PRO A 127 30.82 -15.01 -43.98
N LEU A 128 31.95 -15.40 -43.36
CA LEU A 128 32.20 -15.15 -41.95
C LEU A 128 32.39 -13.65 -41.64
N LEU A 129 32.97 -12.88 -42.55
CA LEU A 129 33.10 -11.42 -42.38
C LEU A 129 31.73 -10.74 -42.51
N LEU A 130 30.87 -11.22 -43.43
CA LEU A 130 29.49 -10.74 -43.55
C LEU A 130 28.72 -10.96 -42.25
N LEU A 131 28.83 -12.16 -41.66
CA LEU A 131 28.16 -12.49 -40.41
C LEU A 131 28.58 -11.55 -39.27
N ILE A 132 29.88 -11.27 -39.13
CA ILE A 132 30.39 -10.34 -38.12
C ILE A 132 29.84 -8.92 -38.36
N ALA A 133 29.81 -8.46 -39.61
CA ALA A 133 29.28 -7.14 -39.96
C ALA A 133 27.78 -7.03 -39.68
N ILE A 134 26.98 -8.06 -40.02
CA ILE A 134 25.55 -8.11 -39.70
C ILE A 134 25.33 -8.04 -38.18
N ILE A 135 26.09 -8.81 -37.40
CA ILE A 135 26.00 -8.77 -35.93
C ILE A 135 26.32 -7.36 -35.40
N ALA A 136 27.33 -6.68 -35.96
CA ALA A 136 27.66 -5.30 -35.60
C ALA A 136 26.47 -4.34 -35.78
N TRP A 137 25.70 -4.51 -36.86
CA TRP A 137 24.49 -3.73 -37.13
C TRP A 137 23.28 -4.12 -36.28
N LEU A 138 23.26 -5.32 -35.69
CA LEU A 138 22.19 -5.78 -34.78
C LEU A 138 22.42 -5.37 -33.31
N ILE A 139 23.66 -5.12 -32.89
CA ILE A 139 23.99 -4.70 -31.51
C ILE A 139 23.19 -3.46 -31.03
N PRO A 140 22.97 -2.41 -31.84
CA PRO A 140 22.14 -1.27 -31.44
C PRO A 140 20.72 -1.66 -30.97
N ILE A 141 20.13 -2.74 -31.49
CA ILE A 141 18.78 -3.20 -31.11
C ILE A 141 18.74 -3.59 -29.62
N VAL A 142 19.83 -4.18 -29.10
CA VAL A 142 19.96 -4.55 -27.68
C VAL A 142 19.81 -3.31 -26.78
N SER A 143 20.37 -2.16 -27.19
CA SER A 143 20.27 -0.92 -26.42
C SER A 143 18.90 -0.26 -26.44
N ILE A 144 18.03 -0.64 -27.37
CA ILE A 144 16.65 -0.14 -27.46
C ILE A 144 15.74 -0.98 -26.56
N ILE A 145 15.92 -2.30 -26.55
CA ILE A 145 15.06 -3.22 -25.80
C ILE A 145 15.35 -3.19 -24.31
N THR A 146 16.63 -3.03 -23.92
CA THR A 146 17.06 -3.19 -22.53
C THR A 146 16.49 -2.16 -21.56
N PRO A 147 16.39 -0.84 -21.88
CA PRO A 147 15.72 0.12 -21.00
C PRO A 147 14.23 -0.16 -20.81
N ALA A 148 13.58 -0.74 -21.82
CA ALA A 148 12.15 -1.08 -21.77
C ALA A 148 11.83 -2.31 -20.88
N THR A 149 12.83 -2.89 -20.22
CA THR A 149 12.63 -4.03 -19.29
C THR A 149 12.17 -3.60 -17.89
N LEU A 150 12.18 -2.29 -17.61
CA LEU A 150 11.54 -1.69 -16.45
C LEU A 150 10.23 -1.03 -16.88
N SER A 151 9.12 -1.42 -16.25
CA SER A 151 7.79 -0.86 -16.50
C SER A 151 7.12 -0.44 -15.20
N VAL A 152 6.12 0.44 -15.30
CA VAL A 152 5.26 0.78 -14.15
C VAL A 152 4.01 -0.09 -14.22
N GLY A 153 3.69 -0.76 -13.11
CA GLY A 153 2.41 -1.45 -12.94
C GLY A 153 1.76 -1.05 -11.62
N PHE A 154 0.60 -1.63 -11.33
CA PHE A 154 -0.14 -1.35 -10.10
C PHE A 154 -0.10 -2.57 -9.19
N ALA A 155 0.24 -2.35 -7.92
CA ALA A 155 0.17 -3.38 -6.89
C ALA A 155 -0.50 -2.81 -5.63
N SER A 156 -1.25 -3.65 -4.94
CA SER A 156 -1.71 -3.37 -3.59
C SER A 156 -0.56 -3.60 -2.61
N PRO A 157 -0.41 -2.73 -1.59
CA PRO A 157 0.55 -2.99 -0.52
C PRO A 157 0.20 -4.29 0.20
N PRO A 158 1.21 -5.00 0.74
CA PRO A 158 0.95 -6.19 1.54
C PRO A 158 0.11 -5.84 2.77
N ASN A 159 -0.64 -6.83 3.27
CA ASN A 159 -1.35 -6.69 4.54
C ASN A 159 -0.37 -6.31 5.65
N ALA A 160 -0.80 -5.41 6.53
CA ALA A 160 0.01 -4.96 7.65
C ALA A 160 -0.75 -5.12 8.97
N PHE A 161 -0.02 -5.46 10.03
CA PHE A 161 -0.55 -5.46 11.38
C PHE A 161 -0.53 -4.03 11.92
N LEU A 162 -1.70 -3.47 12.17
CA LEU A 162 -1.86 -2.10 12.65
C LEU A 162 -2.82 -2.06 13.85
N GLN A 163 -2.68 -1.00 14.63
CA GLN A 163 -3.70 -0.63 15.62
C GLN A 163 -4.91 -0.06 14.91
N VAL A 164 -6.05 -0.72 15.07
CA VAL A 164 -7.35 -0.31 14.55
C VAL A 164 -8.23 0.21 15.69
N PRO A 165 -9.22 1.07 15.41
CA PRO A 165 -10.18 1.51 16.42
C PRO A 165 -10.85 0.34 17.12
N ASN A 166 -10.89 0.40 18.45
CA ASN A 166 -11.56 -0.58 19.30
C ASN A 166 -12.16 0.16 20.51
N VAL A 167 -13.11 -0.44 21.22
CA VAL A 167 -13.74 0.17 22.41
C VAL A 167 -12.95 -0.19 23.68
N ALA A 168 -12.73 0.78 24.55
CA ALA A 168 -12.02 0.61 25.81
C ALA A 168 -12.90 0.05 26.94
N PHE A 169 -13.56 -1.10 26.74
CA PHE A 169 -14.44 -1.66 27.78
C PHE A 169 -13.68 -2.03 29.07
N THR A 170 -12.38 -2.30 29.01
CA THR A 170 -11.54 -2.55 30.20
C THR A 170 -10.88 -1.27 30.74
N GLY A 171 -11.43 -0.10 30.41
CA GLY A 171 -10.94 1.21 30.85
C GLY A 171 -11.99 2.01 31.62
N LEU A 172 -11.58 3.13 32.21
CA LEU A 172 -12.47 4.03 32.95
C LEU A 172 -13.07 5.15 32.07
N SER A 173 -12.75 5.19 30.76
CA SER A 173 -13.18 6.27 29.86
C SER A 173 -14.69 6.28 29.58
N LEU A 174 -15.36 5.14 29.78
CA LEU A 174 -16.81 5.02 29.61
C LEU A 174 -17.59 5.51 30.85
N LEU A 175 -16.90 5.69 31.99
CA LEU A 175 -17.52 6.05 33.26
C LEU A 175 -17.36 7.53 33.57
N ARG A 176 -18.38 8.12 34.22
CA ARG A 176 -18.21 9.40 34.92
C ARG A 176 -17.39 9.18 36.18
N MET A 177 -16.73 10.24 36.65
CA MET A 177 -15.99 10.22 37.91
C MET A 177 -16.87 9.71 39.05
N MET A 178 -16.45 8.62 39.70
CA MET A 178 -17.15 7.98 40.81
C MET A 178 -16.84 8.71 42.12
N PRO A 179 -17.82 9.27 42.84
CA PRO A 179 -17.59 9.91 44.12
C PRO A 179 -17.36 8.86 45.22
N THR A 180 -16.55 9.22 46.21
CA THR A 180 -16.37 8.39 47.41
C THR A 180 -17.62 8.40 48.28
N ASN A 181 -18.04 7.23 48.75
CA ASN A 181 -19.09 7.12 49.76
C ASN A 181 -18.48 7.27 51.16
N HIS A 182 -18.61 8.49 51.70
CA HIS A 182 -18.08 8.86 53.02
C HIS A 182 -18.75 8.12 54.19
N TYR A 183 -19.88 7.44 53.97
CA TYR A 183 -20.62 6.73 55.03
C TYR A 183 -20.21 5.26 55.19
N GLN A 184 -19.39 4.72 54.28
CA GLN A 184 -19.01 3.31 54.27
C GLN A 184 -17.50 3.14 54.10
N SER A 185 -16.80 3.02 55.24
CA SER A 185 -15.40 2.58 55.28
C SER A 185 -15.35 1.21 55.95
N MET A 186 -14.58 0.28 55.37
CA MET A 186 -14.48 -1.09 55.87
C MET A 186 -13.06 -1.36 56.35
N ILE A 187 -12.95 -1.96 57.54
CA ILE A 187 -11.68 -2.46 58.08
C ILE A 187 -11.47 -3.88 57.55
N LEU A 188 -10.34 -4.12 56.90
CA LEU A 188 -9.88 -5.43 56.44
C LEU A 188 -9.96 -6.50 57.55
N ALA A 189 -10.39 -7.73 57.22
CA ALA A 189 -10.55 -8.81 58.19
C ALA A 189 -9.25 -9.18 58.93
N SER A 190 -8.09 -8.95 58.29
CA SER A 190 -6.75 -9.10 58.88
C SER A 190 -6.47 -8.16 60.07
N CYS A 191 -7.22 -7.06 60.20
CA CYS A 191 -7.10 -6.10 61.31
C CYS A 191 -8.03 -6.41 62.49
N ARG A 192 -8.90 -7.44 62.42
CA ARG A 192 -9.88 -7.73 63.48
C ARG A 192 -9.24 -8.19 64.80
N ASN A 193 -7.97 -8.63 64.77
CA ASN A 193 -7.27 -9.21 65.91
C ASN A 193 -6.04 -8.40 66.39
N ASP A 194 -5.79 -7.19 65.86
CA ASP A 194 -4.70 -6.32 66.33
C ASP A 194 -5.19 -5.37 67.45
N PRO A 195 -4.72 -5.56 68.70
CA PRO A 195 -5.20 -4.79 69.86
C PRO A 195 -4.71 -3.34 69.91
N ASP A 196 -3.68 -2.97 69.14
CA ASP A 196 -3.08 -1.63 69.22
C ASP A 196 -3.63 -0.67 68.14
N GLN A 197 -4.32 -1.17 67.12
CA GLN A 197 -4.92 -0.40 66.00
C GLN A 197 -3.98 0.63 65.31
N LYS A 198 -2.68 0.61 65.62
CA LYS A 198 -1.69 1.65 65.26
C LYS A 198 -1.21 1.57 63.82
N ASN A 199 -1.39 0.42 63.16
CA ASN A 199 -0.97 0.18 61.77
C ASN A 199 -2.13 0.00 60.78
N CYS A 200 -3.39 0.12 61.22
CA CYS A 200 -4.54 0.00 60.33
C CYS A 200 -5.12 1.39 60.05
N SER A 201 -4.52 2.11 59.10
CA SER A 201 -5.25 3.17 58.40
C SER A 201 -6.45 2.55 57.67
N SER A 202 -7.57 3.24 57.60
CA SER A 202 -8.72 2.84 56.78
C SER A 202 -8.31 2.78 55.30
N ASP A 203 -7.88 1.61 54.84
CA ASP A 203 -7.18 1.44 53.56
C ASP A 203 -8.11 1.26 52.36
N LEU A 204 -9.43 1.16 52.55
CA LEU A 204 -10.40 1.01 51.47
C LEU A 204 -11.47 2.11 51.50
N SER A 205 -11.64 2.77 50.36
CA SER A 205 -12.74 3.68 50.08
C SER A 205 -13.77 3.00 49.18
N SER A 206 -15.05 3.15 49.52
CA SER A 206 -16.13 2.78 48.61
C SER A 206 -16.37 3.94 47.62
N TYR A 207 -16.53 3.60 46.36
CA TYR A 207 -16.81 4.52 45.26
C TYR A 207 -18.16 4.16 44.67
N LEU A 208 -19.04 5.15 44.53
CA LEU A 208 -20.38 4.94 43.97
C LEU A 208 -20.33 5.05 42.45
N TYR A 209 -21.03 4.15 41.77
CA TYR A 209 -21.28 4.31 40.35
C TYR A 209 -22.05 5.63 40.12
N ASN A 210 -21.61 6.43 39.15
CA ASN A 210 -22.11 7.80 38.92
C ASN A 210 -22.57 8.06 37.48
N GLY A 211 -22.84 6.99 36.73
CA GLY A 211 -23.32 7.09 35.36
C GLY A 211 -22.25 7.04 34.26
N PRO A 212 -22.69 7.18 33.00
CA PRO A 212 -21.82 7.21 31.83
C PRO A 212 -21.02 8.50 31.72
N SER A 213 -19.88 8.44 31.03
CA SER A 213 -19.14 9.63 30.65
C SER A 213 -19.89 10.43 29.57
N ASP A 214 -19.65 11.75 29.51
CA ASP A 214 -20.29 12.62 28.51
C ASP A 214 -19.88 12.24 27.06
N ALA A 215 -18.76 11.53 26.88
CA ALA A 215 -18.39 10.96 25.58
C ALA A 215 -19.32 9.80 25.18
N VAL A 216 -19.67 8.92 26.12
CA VAL A 216 -20.64 7.84 25.88
C VAL A 216 -22.01 8.42 25.55
N SER A 217 -22.56 9.31 26.38
CA SER A 217 -23.89 9.89 26.14
C SER A 217 -23.99 10.60 24.78
N ARG A 218 -22.93 11.29 24.34
CA ARG A 218 -22.90 11.93 23.00
C ARG A 218 -22.93 10.92 21.86
N VAL A 219 -22.14 9.85 21.94
CA VAL A 219 -22.13 8.81 20.90
C VAL A 219 -23.46 8.07 20.87
N VAL A 220 -24.01 7.74 22.04
CA VAL A 220 -25.30 7.06 22.18
C VAL A 220 -26.43 7.92 21.59
N ALA A 221 -26.46 9.22 21.88
CA ALA A 221 -27.45 10.13 21.30
C ALA A 221 -27.31 10.27 19.77
N ALA A 222 -26.08 10.40 19.24
CA ALA A 222 -25.85 10.52 17.81
C ALA A 222 -26.24 9.23 17.06
N ALA A 223 -25.81 8.07 17.56
CA ALA A 223 -26.14 6.78 16.97
C ALA A 223 -27.64 6.45 17.09
N ALA A 224 -28.31 6.83 18.18
CA ALA A 224 -29.76 6.66 18.33
C ALA A 224 -30.57 7.54 17.37
N ALA A 225 -30.08 8.75 17.07
CA ALA A 225 -30.69 9.64 16.09
C ALA A 225 -30.50 9.16 14.65
N GLU A 226 -29.33 8.62 14.32
CA GLU A 226 -29.02 8.13 12.96
C GLU A 226 -29.58 6.71 12.71
N GLY A 227 -29.62 5.87 13.74
CA GLY A 227 -30.01 4.46 13.66
C GLY A 227 -28.95 3.51 13.10
N ASN A 228 -27.84 4.04 12.60
CA ASN A 228 -26.74 3.30 12.01
C ASN A 228 -25.46 3.39 12.86
N ILE A 229 -24.47 2.57 12.50
CA ILE A 229 -23.13 2.64 13.10
C ILE A 229 -22.44 3.92 12.61
N LEU A 230 -22.02 4.78 13.55
CA LEU A 230 -21.29 6.01 13.24
C LEU A 230 -19.98 5.71 12.50
N ALA A 231 -19.54 6.66 11.66
CA ALA A 231 -18.29 6.54 10.92
C ALA A 231 -17.08 6.40 11.88
N VAL A 232 -16.24 5.40 11.63
CA VAL A 232 -15.06 5.07 12.42
C VAL A 232 -13.80 5.52 11.68
N ASP A 233 -12.83 6.06 12.42
CA ASP A 233 -11.55 6.53 11.86
C ASP A 233 -10.68 5.36 11.37
N ALA A 234 -10.77 5.04 10.09
CA ALA A 234 -10.04 3.91 9.51
C ALA A 234 -8.52 4.18 9.36
N PRO A 235 -7.68 3.12 9.40
CA PRO A 235 -6.23 3.26 9.21
C PRO A 235 -5.82 3.79 7.83
N ALA A 236 -6.62 3.55 6.80
CA ALA A 236 -6.43 4.04 5.45
C ALA A 236 -7.77 4.19 4.70
N SER A 237 -7.82 5.08 3.71
CA SER A 237 -9.05 5.42 2.98
C SER A 237 -9.74 4.22 2.32
N ASN A 238 -8.95 3.25 1.82
CA ASN A 238 -9.46 2.00 1.28
C ASN A 238 -8.78 0.83 2.02
N SER A 239 -9.45 0.35 3.07
CA SER A 239 -8.94 -0.71 3.93
C SER A 239 -10.06 -1.59 4.47
N SER A 240 -9.71 -2.82 4.81
CA SER A 240 -10.61 -3.76 5.45
C SER A 240 -9.91 -4.51 6.57
N TRP A 241 -10.60 -4.72 7.68
CA TRP A 241 -10.08 -5.43 8.84
C TRP A 241 -11.22 -6.14 9.58
N SER A 242 -10.88 -7.17 10.35
CA SER A 242 -11.84 -7.92 11.16
C SER A 242 -11.41 -7.88 12.63
N LEU A 243 -12.38 -7.68 13.52
CA LEU A 243 -12.17 -7.63 14.95
C LEU A 243 -13.01 -8.67 15.66
N GLU A 244 -12.45 -9.24 16.71
CA GLU A 244 -13.15 -10.07 17.67
C GLU A 244 -12.92 -9.50 19.06
N PHE A 245 -14.00 -9.09 19.74
CA PHE A 245 -13.92 -8.45 21.05
C PHE A 245 -15.17 -8.73 21.89
N LEU A 246 -15.02 -8.62 23.22
CA LEU A 246 -16.11 -8.82 24.16
C LEU A 246 -16.96 -7.55 24.26
N ALA A 247 -18.27 -7.69 24.10
CA ALA A 247 -19.22 -6.59 24.07
C ALA A 247 -20.55 -6.97 24.77
N PRO A 248 -21.33 -5.97 25.24
CA PRO A 248 -22.65 -6.21 25.78
C PRO A 248 -23.66 -6.42 24.66
N THR A 249 -24.46 -7.48 24.74
CA THR A 249 -25.66 -7.67 23.90
C THR A 249 -26.90 -7.34 24.71
N LEU A 250 -27.79 -6.51 24.17
CA LEU A 250 -29.13 -6.33 24.73
C LEU A 250 -30.05 -7.44 24.22
N ARG A 251 -30.76 -8.11 25.13
CA ARG A 251 -31.83 -9.06 24.83
C ARG A 251 -33.11 -8.59 25.50
N CYS A 252 -34.16 -8.45 24.71
CA CYS A 252 -35.48 -8.03 25.19
C CYS A 252 -36.46 -9.17 25.02
N ASP A 253 -37.25 -9.46 26.06
CA ASP A 253 -38.32 -10.46 26.02
C ASP A 253 -39.64 -9.85 26.46
N GLU A 254 -40.74 -10.35 25.88
CA GLU A 254 -42.07 -9.94 26.30
C GLU A 254 -42.41 -10.54 27.67
N VAL A 255 -42.81 -9.69 28.60
CA VAL A 255 -43.30 -10.10 29.90
C VAL A 255 -44.71 -10.65 29.74
N THR A 256 -44.89 -11.93 30.07
CA THR A 256 -46.17 -12.65 29.93
C THR A 256 -46.62 -13.27 31.26
N GLY A 257 -47.87 -13.74 31.30
CA GLY A 257 -48.43 -14.47 32.45
C GLY A 257 -48.62 -13.62 33.71
N ASP A 258 -48.42 -14.24 34.88
CA ASP A 258 -48.65 -13.61 36.18
C ASP A 258 -47.77 -12.37 36.43
N THR A 259 -46.54 -12.37 35.93
CA THR A 259 -45.64 -11.22 36.12
C THR A 259 -46.17 -9.97 35.45
N ARG A 260 -46.74 -10.11 34.25
CA ARG A 260 -47.40 -9.01 33.54
C ARG A 260 -48.59 -8.50 34.33
N ARG A 261 -49.46 -9.41 34.79
CA ARG A 261 -50.63 -9.08 35.60
C ARG A 261 -50.25 -8.34 36.88
N LEU A 262 -49.20 -8.77 37.59
CA LEU A 262 -48.73 -8.10 38.81
C LEU A 262 -48.21 -6.68 38.56
N ILE A 263 -47.53 -6.44 37.42
CA ILE A 263 -47.09 -5.10 37.03
C ILE A 263 -48.31 -4.21 36.76
N GLU A 264 -49.27 -4.71 35.97
CA GLU A 264 -50.51 -4.00 35.64
C GLU A 264 -51.35 -3.70 36.90
N GLU A 265 -51.47 -4.65 37.84
CA GLU A 265 -52.16 -4.47 39.13
C GLU A 265 -51.48 -3.43 40.03
N ASN A 266 -50.14 -3.42 40.09
CA ASN A 266 -49.38 -2.45 40.89
C ASN A 266 -49.61 -1.03 40.37
N ILE A 267 -49.50 -0.86 39.06
CA ILE A 267 -49.77 0.40 38.36
C ILE A 267 -51.20 0.85 38.63
N ALA A 268 -52.19 -0.03 38.46
CA ALA A 268 -53.59 0.30 38.69
C ALA A 268 -53.87 0.75 40.13
N ASN A 269 -53.31 0.04 41.11
CA ASN A 269 -53.46 0.38 42.52
C ASN A 269 -52.79 1.73 42.88
N PHE A 270 -51.69 2.07 42.20
CA PHE A 270 -51.08 3.38 42.33
C PHE A 270 -51.96 4.46 41.69
N THR A 271 -52.43 4.27 40.46
CA THR A 271 -53.27 5.24 39.75
C THR A 271 -54.58 5.51 40.49
N ASP A 272 -55.27 4.47 40.99
CA ASP A 272 -56.53 4.58 41.73
C ASP A 272 -56.40 5.47 42.98
N ARG A 273 -55.30 5.35 43.72
CA ARG A 273 -55.05 6.13 44.94
C ARG A 273 -54.68 7.59 44.69
N TYR A 274 -54.20 7.92 43.49
CA TYR A 274 -53.63 9.22 43.19
C TYR A 274 -54.26 9.86 41.93
N CYS A 275 -55.48 9.48 41.52
CA CYS A 275 -56.14 9.91 40.27
C CYS A 275 -56.08 11.42 39.93
N GLU A 276 -55.98 12.32 40.92
CA GLU A 276 -55.87 13.78 40.69
C GLU A 276 -54.43 14.29 40.55
N GLU A 277 -53.44 13.48 40.93
CA GLU A 277 -52.00 13.82 40.94
C GLU A 277 -51.11 12.78 40.21
N ALA A 278 -51.68 11.68 39.71
CA ALA A 278 -50.94 10.52 39.21
C ALA A 278 -50.50 10.67 37.74
N PRO A 279 -49.26 10.25 37.40
CA PRO A 279 -48.99 9.80 36.05
C PRO A 279 -49.80 8.52 35.80
N GLY A 280 -50.79 8.58 34.90
CA GLY A 280 -51.33 7.37 34.30
C GLY A 280 -50.20 6.65 33.55
N TYR A 281 -50.02 5.35 33.79
CA TYR A 281 -49.07 4.58 32.99
C TYR A 281 -49.60 4.44 31.56
N VAL A 282 -48.93 5.11 30.63
CA VAL A 282 -49.21 5.03 29.20
C VAL A 282 -48.06 4.29 28.55
N ALA A 283 -48.24 2.99 28.32
CA ALA A 283 -47.38 2.23 27.44
C ALA A 283 -47.83 2.45 25.99
N TRP A 284 -46.90 2.94 25.17
CA TRP A 284 -47.06 3.09 23.73
C TRP A 284 -47.10 1.73 23.00
N THR A 285 -46.74 0.66 23.70
CA THR A 285 -46.69 -0.71 23.20
C THR A 285 -47.76 -1.57 23.89
N PRO A 286 -48.39 -2.52 23.18
CA PRO A 286 -49.29 -3.50 23.80
C PRO A 286 -48.54 -4.57 24.60
N ALA A 287 -47.22 -4.69 24.41
CA ALA A 287 -46.33 -5.63 25.09
C ALA A 287 -45.42 -4.89 26.08
N ILE A 288 -45.28 -5.42 27.30
CA ILE A 288 -44.27 -4.96 28.26
C ILE A 288 -42.98 -5.69 27.93
N LEU A 289 -41.94 -4.97 27.54
CA LEU A 289 -40.63 -5.54 27.24
C LEU A 289 -39.73 -5.49 28.48
N ARG A 290 -39.08 -6.61 28.79
CA ARG A 290 -38.00 -6.69 29.77
C ARG A 290 -36.70 -6.91 29.03
N CYS A 291 -35.78 -5.95 29.15
CA CYS A 291 -34.48 -6.03 28.49
C CYS A 291 -33.35 -6.25 29.50
N HIS A 292 -32.45 -7.15 29.17
CA HIS A 292 -31.25 -7.47 29.93
C HIS A 292 -30.00 -7.34 29.06
N ILE A 293 -28.88 -6.99 29.68
CA ILE A 293 -27.59 -7.07 29.03
C ILE A 293 -26.93 -8.40 29.36
N HIS A 294 -26.39 -9.02 28.32
CA HIS A 294 -25.62 -10.24 28.38
C HIS A 294 -24.20 -9.98 27.91
N ASN A 295 -23.23 -10.64 28.53
CA ASN A 295 -21.88 -10.67 28.01
C ASN A 295 -21.84 -11.54 26.74
N SER A 296 -21.06 -11.12 25.74
CA SER A 296 -21.02 -11.78 24.43
C SER A 296 -19.76 -11.42 23.65
N THR A 297 -19.48 -12.17 22.59
CA THR A 297 -18.35 -11.92 21.69
C THR A 297 -18.84 -11.39 20.35
N TYR A 298 -18.34 -10.24 19.92
CA TYR A 298 -18.68 -9.65 18.62
C TYR A 298 -17.57 -9.94 17.62
N GLU A 299 -17.91 -10.59 16.50
CA GLU A 299 -17.08 -10.65 15.30
C GLU A 299 -17.55 -9.56 14.33
N THR A 300 -16.74 -8.52 14.16
CA THR A 300 -17.05 -7.40 13.24
C THR A 300 -16.09 -7.40 12.05
N ARG A 301 -16.62 -7.08 10.86
CA ARG A 301 -15.83 -6.90 9.64
C ARG A 301 -16.09 -5.52 9.08
N PHE A 302 -15.04 -4.70 9.06
CA PHE A 302 -15.07 -3.36 8.52
C PHE A 302 -14.54 -3.38 7.11
N ASN A 303 -15.28 -2.75 6.19
CA ASN A 303 -14.84 -2.53 4.83
C ASN A 303 -15.06 -1.07 4.47
N LEU A 304 -13.96 -0.33 4.26
CA LEU A 304 -14.02 1.04 3.78
C LEU A 304 -13.54 1.11 2.34
N THR A 305 -14.40 1.69 1.49
CA THR A 305 -14.09 1.96 0.09
C THR A 305 -14.53 3.38 -0.26
N ASN A 306 -13.57 4.22 -0.63
CA ASN A 306 -13.77 5.59 -1.08
C ASN A 306 -14.60 6.44 -0.09
N GLY A 307 -14.36 6.26 1.21
CA GLY A 307 -15.07 6.95 2.28
C GLY A 307 -16.44 6.37 2.66
N ASN A 308 -16.93 5.34 1.95
CA ASN A 308 -18.11 4.59 2.37
C ASN A 308 -17.72 3.45 3.31
N GLN A 309 -18.35 3.38 4.48
CA GLN A 309 -18.12 2.36 5.51
C GLN A 309 -19.24 1.31 5.47
N ASP A 310 -18.88 0.04 5.32
CA ASP A 310 -19.76 -1.12 5.52
C ASP A 310 -19.24 -1.93 6.73
N VAL A 311 -20.10 -2.15 7.71
CA VAL A 311 -19.75 -2.91 8.94
C VAL A 311 -20.69 -4.09 9.07
N LYS A 312 -20.13 -5.30 9.02
CA LYS A 312 -20.86 -6.53 9.26
C LYS A 312 -20.58 -7.02 10.67
N VAL A 313 -21.65 -7.37 11.38
CA VAL A 313 -21.59 -7.75 12.79
C VAL A 313 -22.16 -9.13 12.96
N LYS A 314 -21.45 -9.98 13.69
CA LYS A 314 -21.93 -11.30 14.10
C LYS A 314 -21.69 -11.47 15.59
N VAL A 315 -22.77 -11.60 16.35
CA VAL A 315 -22.73 -11.89 17.79
C VAL A 315 -22.57 -13.40 18.01
N LYS A 316 -21.64 -13.78 18.89
CA LYS A 316 -21.33 -15.15 19.32
C LYS A 316 -21.32 -15.22 20.85
N ASP A 317 -21.37 -16.45 21.38
CA ASP A 317 -21.12 -16.77 22.79
C ASP A 317 -21.89 -15.87 23.77
N VAL A 318 -23.19 -15.67 23.52
CA VAL A 318 -24.06 -14.88 24.40
C VAL A 318 -24.26 -15.68 25.70
N GLU A 319 -23.78 -15.14 26.82
CA GLU A 319 -23.97 -15.75 28.13
C GLU A 319 -25.45 -15.76 28.52
N GLU A 320 -25.94 -16.89 29.06
CA GLU A 320 -27.35 -17.01 29.46
C GLU A 320 -27.70 -16.12 30.65
N LYS A 321 -26.75 -15.91 31.57
CA LYS A 321 -26.97 -15.10 32.77
C LYS A 321 -26.92 -13.61 32.40
N PRO A 322 -27.95 -12.82 32.73
CA PRO A 322 -27.88 -11.38 32.58
C PRO A 322 -26.89 -10.78 33.59
N LEU A 323 -26.30 -9.63 33.23
CA LEU A 323 -25.40 -8.90 34.11
C LEU A 323 -26.18 -8.23 35.26
N ASP A 324 -25.63 -8.34 36.47
CA ASP A 324 -26.19 -7.76 37.70
C ASP A 324 -25.78 -6.28 37.87
N VAL A 325 -26.60 -5.44 38.51
CA VAL A 325 -26.25 -4.02 38.67
C VAL A 325 -25.16 -3.83 39.75
N ILE A 326 -24.11 -3.09 39.41
CA ILE A 326 -23.05 -2.66 40.34
C ILE A 326 -23.39 -1.26 40.86
N THR A 327 -23.66 -1.15 42.16
CA THR A 327 -23.97 0.13 42.82
C THR A 327 -22.72 0.90 43.25
N GLY A 328 -21.62 0.20 43.46
CA GLY A 328 -20.34 0.79 43.81
C GLY A 328 -19.23 -0.24 43.84
N VAL A 329 -18.00 0.25 43.88
CA VAL A 329 -16.79 -0.56 43.96
C VAL A 329 -15.94 -0.14 45.14
N TRP A 330 -15.16 -1.07 45.64
CA TRP A 330 -14.19 -0.81 46.69
C TRP A 330 -12.82 -0.62 46.06
N ALA A 331 -12.13 0.46 46.40
CA ALA A 331 -10.76 0.70 45.96
C ALA A 331 -9.87 1.16 47.11
N SER A 332 -8.55 0.97 47.01
CA SER A 332 -7.66 1.44 48.07
C SER A 332 -7.68 2.95 48.21
N ASN A 333 -7.52 3.42 49.44
CA ASN A 333 -7.48 4.84 49.77
C ASN A 333 -6.21 5.46 49.16
N PRO A 334 -6.31 6.53 48.35
CA PRO A 334 -5.15 7.21 47.75
C PRO A 334 -4.21 7.85 48.79
N LEU A 335 -4.62 7.92 50.07
CA LEU A 335 -3.80 8.38 51.19
C LEU A 335 -3.06 7.24 51.92
N SER A 336 -3.21 5.99 51.48
CA SER A 336 -2.44 4.87 52.01
C SER A 336 -0.99 4.94 51.51
N ASN A 337 0.00 4.61 52.36
CA ASN A 337 1.43 4.65 52.03
C ASN A 337 1.86 3.59 50.99
N ASN A 338 0.93 2.78 50.47
CA ASN A 338 1.17 1.78 49.44
C ASN A 338 0.93 2.40 48.05
N THR A 339 1.91 3.15 47.55
CA THR A 339 1.85 3.87 46.27
C THR A 339 1.92 2.96 45.03
N GLU A 340 2.07 1.65 45.20
CA GLU A 340 2.33 0.72 44.10
C GLU A 340 1.06 0.17 43.43
N CYS A 341 -0.13 0.25 44.05
CA CYS A 341 -1.35 -0.28 43.42
C CYS A 341 -2.69 0.07 44.12
N THR A 342 -3.74 0.21 43.30
CA THR A 342 -5.14 0.35 43.73
C THR A 342 -5.96 -0.91 43.36
N PRO A 343 -6.16 -1.88 44.27
CA PRO A 343 -7.03 -3.02 44.00
C PRO A 343 -8.48 -2.55 43.87
N LEU A 344 -9.18 -2.99 42.83
CA LEU A 344 -10.64 -2.86 42.75
C LEU A 344 -11.27 -4.17 43.24
N ASN A 345 -12.09 -4.09 44.27
CA ASN A 345 -12.94 -5.16 44.82
C ASN A 345 -12.24 -6.49 45.25
N MET A 346 -11.08 -6.38 45.91
CA MET A 346 -10.32 -7.43 46.63
C MET A 346 -10.21 -8.85 46.03
N ASP A 347 -8.95 -9.24 45.74
CA ASP A 347 -8.24 -10.31 46.47
C ASP A 347 -6.80 -9.79 46.73
N THR A 348 -6.05 -10.40 47.64
CA THR A 348 -4.81 -9.89 48.28
C THR A 348 -3.59 -9.64 47.37
N GLU A 349 -3.75 -9.63 46.05
CA GLU A 349 -2.71 -9.32 45.08
C GLU A 349 -3.10 -8.09 44.26
N CYS A 350 -2.13 -7.28 43.90
CA CYS A 350 -2.31 -6.06 43.13
C CYS A 350 -2.74 -6.31 41.67
N ALA A 351 -3.96 -6.83 41.49
CA ALA A 351 -4.53 -7.17 40.20
C ALA A 351 -5.75 -6.27 39.92
N LEU A 352 -5.67 -5.50 38.83
CA LEU A 352 -6.83 -4.81 38.28
C LEU A 352 -7.72 -5.86 37.59
N GLU A 353 -8.91 -6.13 38.13
CA GLU A 353 -9.82 -7.13 37.57
C GLU A 353 -10.49 -6.60 36.28
N PRO A 354 -10.14 -7.12 35.08
CA PRO A 354 -10.64 -6.54 33.82
C PRO A 354 -12.13 -6.84 33.58
N SER A 355 -12.67 -7.90 34.18
CA SER A 355 -14.09 -8.26 34.16
C SER A 355 -14.95 -7.20 34.85
N LEU A 356 -14.52 -6.70 36.01
CA LEU A 356 -15.27 -5.68 36.76
C LEU A 356 -15.34 -4.36 35.99
N LEU A 357 -14.23 -3.90 35.42
CA LEU A 357 -14.20 -2.68 34.59
C LEU A 357 -15.06 -2.80 33.35
N ARG A 358 -15.04 -3.98 32.72
CA ARG A 358 -15.90 -4.31 31.58
C ARG A 358 -17.37 -4.27 31.95
N HIS A 359 -17.72 -4.85 33.10
CA HIS A 359 -19.07 -4.82 33.62
C HIS A 359 -19.54 -3.38 33.85
N LEU A 360 -18.76 -2.56 34.57
CA LEU A 360 -19.09 -1.15 34.79
C LEU A 360 -19.26 -0.39 33.46
N SER A 361 -18.40 -0.66 32.48
CA SER A 361 -18.51 -0.06 31.15
C SER A 361 -19.78 -0.47 30.40
N TYR A 362 -20.21 -1.72 30.51
CA TYR A 362 -21.47 -2.22 29.95
C TYR A 362 -22.67 -1.58 30.64
N GLN A 363 -22.61 -1.42 31.97
CA GLN A 363 -23.64 -0.72 32.74
C GLN A 363 -23.73 0.76 32.33
N ALA A 364 -22.60 1.44 32.15
CA ALA A 364 -22.58 2.82 31.65
C ALA A 364 -23.21 2.96 30.26
N LEU A 365 -22.93 2.02 29.37
CA LEU A 365 -23.57 2.00 28.06
C LEU A 365 -25.09 1.83 28.17
N MET A 366 -25.55 0.92 29.03
CA MET A 366 -26.98 0.72 29.29
C MET A 366 -27.66 1.95 29.85
N ASP A 367 -26.98 2.63 30.78
CA ASP A 367 -27.49 3.80 31.47
C ASP A 367 -27.67 4.95 30.48
N ALA A 368 -26.65 5.23 29.65
CA ALA A 368 -26.73 6.19 28.55
C ALA A 368 -27.84 5.83 27.53
N PHE A 369 -28.01 4.54 27.22
CA PHE A 369 -29.09 4.11 26.34
C PHE A 369 -30.46 4.29 27.00
N SER A 370 -30.57 4.01 28.30
CA SER A 370 -31.80 4.16 29.08
C SER A 370 -32.19 5.62 29.25
N GLU A 371 -31.22 6.54 29.40
CA GLU A 371 -31.47 7.99 29.38
C GLU A 371 -32.18 8.44 28.09
N ILE A 372 -31.96 7.73 26.97
CA ILE A 372 -32.66 8.02 25.71
C ILE A 372 -34.12 7.54 25.75
N LEU A 373 -34.35 6.37 26.33
CA LEU A 373 -35.64 5.68 26.37
C LEU A 373 -36.59 6.24 27.44
N VAL A 374 -36.04 6.69 28.56
CA VAL A 374 -36.81 7.15 29.72
C VAL A 374 -37.10 8.64 29.56
N GLY A 375 -38.38 9.01 29.69
CA GLY A 375 -38.80 10.40 29.66
C GLY A 375 -40.27 10.56 30.00
N SER A 376 -40.76 11.79 29.95
CA SER A 376 -42.16 12.10 30.17
C SER A 376 -42.74 12.90 29.01
N LEU A 377 -43.99 12.61 28.67
CA LEU A 377 -44.78 13.38 27.73
C LEU A 377 -46.15 13.62 28.36
N ALA A 378 -46.51 14.88 28.52
CA ALA A 378 -47.76 15.34 29.10
C ALA A 378 -48.55 16.14 28.04
N ILE A 379 -49.85 15.93 28.04
CA ILE A 379 -50.79 16.64 27.17
C ILE A 379 -51.50 17.68 28.03
N ARG A 380 -51.40 18.95 27.66
CA ARG A 380 -52.07 20.05 28.37
C ARG A 380 -52.97 20.82 27.42
N ARG A 381 -54.22 21.06 27.83
CA ARG A 381 -55.12 21.95 27.11
C ARG A 381 -54.86 23.40 27.53
N ARG A 382 -54.63 24.27 26.55
CA ARG A 382 -54.53 25.72 26.79
C ARG A 382 -55.93 26.24 27.09
N LYS A 383 -56.07 27.01 28.18
CA LYS A 383 -57.37 27.51 28.66
C LYS A 383 -57.99 28.55 27.72
N ASP A 384 -57.18 29.19 26.87
CA ASP A 384 -57.55 30.41 26.15
C ASP A 384 -58.13 30.13 24.76
N ASP A 385 -57.64 29.08 24.08
CA ASP A 385 -58.02 28.72 22.71
C ASP A 385 -58.40 27.23 22.57
N ASP A 386 -58.49 26.52 23.69
CA ASP A 386 -58.76 25.08 23.77
C ASP A 386 -57.73 24.21 23.01
N SER A 387 -56.59 24.79 22.60
CA SER A 387 -55.55 24.09 21.85
C SER A 387 -54.82 23.07 22.73
N VAL A 388 -54.42 21.96 22.13
CA VAL A 388 -53.66 20.90 22.78
C VAL A 388 -52.17 21.19 22.63
N VAL A 389 -51.47 21.33 23.76
CA VAL A 389 -50.02 21.55 23.82
C VAL A 389 -49.38 20.32 24.46
N PHE A 390 -48.34 19.81 23.83
CA PHE A 390 -47.53 18.73 24.37
C PHE A 390 -46.35 19.32 25.14
N HIS A 391 -46.18 18.91 26.39
CA HIS A 391 -45.04 19.26 27.25
C HIS A 391 -44.35 17.98 27.67
N GLY A 392 -43.05 17.86 27.47
CA GLY A 392 -42.36 16.64 27.86
C GLY A 392 -40.86 16.80 27.84
N ASN A 393 -40.20 15.98 28.65
CA ASN A 393 -38.76 15.79 28.60
C ASN A 393 -38.52 14.35 28.15
N THR A 394 -38.44 14.14 26.84
CA THR A 394 -38.13 12.83 26.25
C THR A 394 -37.29 13.00 24.99
N SER A 395 -36.22 12.21 24.89
CA SER A 395 -35.35 12.11 23.72
C SER A 395 -35.79 11.02 22.75
N ILE A 396 -36.80 10.21 23.08
CA ILE A 396 -37.23 9.11 22.23
C ILE A 396 -37.69 9.59 20.85
N GLN A 397 -38.26 10.80 20.77
CA GLN A 397 -38.71 11.43 19.52
C GLN A 397 -37.58 11.78 18.56
N SER A 398 -36.37 12.02 19.08
CA SER A 398 -35.18 12.27 18.27
C SER A 398 -34.46 10.98 17.87
N THR A 399 -35.10 9.81 18.01
CA THR A 399 -34.51 8.52 17.65
C THR A 399 -35.24 7.86 16.48
N VAL A 400 -34.55 6.91 15.85
CA VAL A 400 -35.13 6.04 14.82
C VAL A 400 -36.19 5.08 15.36
N LEU A 401 -36.31 4.91 16.68
CA LEU A 401 -37.30 4.01 17.28
C LEU A 401 -38.72 4.47 16.99
N THR A 402 -38.94 5.75 16.67
CA THR A 402 -40.24 6.26 16.20
C THR A 402 -40.68 5.70 14.85
N ASN A 403 -39.80 5.03 14.10
CA ASN A 403 -40.16 4.32 12.87
C ASN A 403 -40.78 2.93 13.13
N THR A 404 -40.69 2.45 14.36
CA THR A 404 -41.31 1.17 14.76
C THR A 404 -42.84 1.31 14.75
N PRO A 405 -43.58 0.23 14.45
CA PRO A 405 -45.03 0.26 14.47
C PRO A 405 -45.60 0.72 15.80
N GLU A 406 -44.93 0.45 16.92
CA GLU A 406 -45.37 0.74 18.27
C GLU A 406 -45.18 2.21 18.68
N LEU A 407 -44.13 2.87 18.19
CA LEU A 407 -43.82 4.27 18.55
C LEU A 407 -44.17 5.27 17.46
N GLN A 408 -44.78 4.83 16.35
CA GLN A 408 -45.10 5.69 15.20
C GLN A 408 -45.95 6.92 15.57
N VAL A 409 -46.84 6.79 16.57
CA VAL A 409 -47.67 7.90 17.07
C VAL A 409 -46.84 9.07 17.61
N LEU A 410 -45.62 8.81 18.09
CA LEU A 410 -44.72 9.83 18.62
C LEU A 410 -44.12 10.73 17.52
N ARG A 411 -44.18 10.33 16.24
CA ARG A 411 -43.74 11.16 15.10
C ARG A 411 -44.66 12.36 14.87
N ASN A 412 -45.95 12.19 15.09
CA ASN A 412 -46.93 13.26 14.93
C ASN A 412 -48.01 13.21 16.02
N LEU A 413 -47.69 13.85 17.14
CA LEU A 413 -48.58 13.93 18.31
C LEU A 413 -49.91 14.65 18.01
N THR A 414 -50.03 15.42 16.93
CA THR A 414 -51.32 16.05 16.55
C THR A 414 -52.41 15.02 16.23
N LEU A 415 -52.05 13.78 15.92
CA LEU A 415 -53.00 12.68 15.77
C LEU A 415 -53.78 12.47 17.07
N LEU A 416 -53.10 12.45 18.23
CA LEU A 416 -53.71 12.29 19.55
C LEU A 416 -54.67 13.43 19.94
N SER A 417 -54.54 14.61 19.31
CA SER A 417 -55.41 15.75 19.57
C SER A 417 -56.77 15.68 18.87
N LYS A 418 -56.90 14.87 17.81
CA LYS A 418 -58.11 14.82 16.97
C LYS A 418 -59.14 13.79 17.46
N ASP A 419 -58.69 12.65 17.99
CA ASP A 419 -59.58 11.63 18.55
C ASP A 419 -59.11 11.26 19.96
N TRP A 420 -59.78 11.79 20.98
CA TRP A 420 -59.50 11.44 22.39
C TRP A 420 -59.76 9.95 22.67
N ALA A 421 -60.49 9.26 21.79
CA ALA A 421 -60.68 7.81 21.81
C ALA A 421 -59.41 7.01 21.44
N MET A 422 -58.38 7.66 20.87
CA MET A 422 -57.06 7.05 20.64
C MET A 422 -56.20 6.98 21.92
N LEU A 423 -56.47 7.88 22.87
CA LEU A 423 -56.04 7.73 24.26
C LEU A 423 -57.07 6.82 24.92
N GLN A 424 -56.64 5.78 25.64
CA GLN A 424 -57.59 4.87 26.28
C GLN A 424 -58.54 5.63 27.21
N ILE A 425 -59.78 5.87 26.76
CA ILE A 425 -60.92 6.21 27.62
C ILE A 425 -61.72 4.92 27.87
N GLU A 426 -61.06 3.86 28.32
CA GLU A 426 -61.80 2.81 29.01
C GLU A 426 -61.60 3.05 30.50
N GLU A 427 -62.63 3.58 31.15
CA GLU A 427 -62.74 3.47 32.61
C GLU A 427 -62.55 1.99 32.95
N PRO A 428 -61.59 1.62 33.82
CA PRO A 428 -61.36 0.23 34.14
C PRO A 428 -62.63 -0.35 34.78
N LYS A 429 -63.35 -1.19 34.05
CA LYS A 429 -64.42 -1.99 34.66
C LYS A 429 -63.75 -2.99 35.57
N ALA A 430 -64.24 -3.09 36.80
CA ALA A 430 -63.68 -3.89 37.88
C ALA A 430 -63.59 -5.42 37.63
N ASN A 431 -63.74 -5.93 36.40
CA ASN A 431 -63.63 -7.34 36.04
C ASN A 431 -63.03 -7.61 34.62
N GLU A 432 -62.68 -6.58 33.84
CA GLU A 432 -62.07 -6.71 32.50
C GLU A 432 -60.87 -5.76 32.40
N TRP A 433 -59.71 -6.19 32.92
CA TRP A 433 -58.51 -5.35 33.02
C TRP A 433 -57.44 -5.69 31.98
N ALA A 434 -57.83 -6.06 30.76
CA ALA A 434 -56.87 -6.25 29.68
C ALA A 434 -56.43 -4.86 29.18
N TYR A 435 -55.31 -4.34 29.71
CA TYR A 435 -54.69 -3.12 29.22
C TYR A 435 -54.40 -3.24 27.72
N LYS A 436 -54.92 -2.32 26.90
CA LYS A 436 -54.91 -2.44 25.43
C LYS A 436 -53.87 -1.59 24.68
N GLY A 437 -52.79 -1.08 25.28
CA GLY A 437 -51.85 -0.16 24.59
C GLY A 437 -52.52 1.04 23.88
N LEU A 438 -51.74 1.92 23.27
CA LEU A 438 -52.30 2.95 22.37
C LEU A 438 -52.48 2.36 20.96
N TRP A 439 -53.63 2.63 20.34
CA TRP A 439 -53.91 2.18 18.97
C TRP A 439 -53.15 3.06 17.97
N ASN A 440 -52.14 2.49 17.35
CA ASN A 440 -51.54 3.06 16.15
C ASN A 440 -52.45 2.68 14.98
N GLY A 441 -52.89 3.65 14.18
CA GLY A 441 -53.89 3.45 13.12
C GLY A 441 -53.58 2.35 12.09
N PRO A 442 -54.41 2.15 11.05
CA PRO A 442 -54.21 1.08 10.07
C PRO A 442 -52.79 1.14 9.48
N GLY A 443 -52.00 0.11 9.78
CA GLY A 443 -50.54 0.11 9.67
C GLY A 443 -50.03 0.22 8.24
N GLU A 444 -49.09 1.14 8.07
CA GLU A 444 -48.19 1.21 6.92
C GLU A 444 -47.15 0.06 7.01
N GLN A 445 -46.52 -0.26 5.88
CA GLN A 445 -45.77 -1.50 5.61
C GLN A 445 -44.78 -1.96 6.71
N ARG A 446 -44.66 -3.29 6.84
CA ARG A 446 -43.70 -4.07 7.65
C ARG A 446 -42.37 -3.34 7.95
N THR A 447 -42.34 -2.58 9.04
CA THR A 447 -41.13 -2.11 9.72
C THR A 447 -40.75 -3.08 10.84
N THR A 448 -39.49 -3.04 11.28
CA THR A 448 -38.96 -3.87 12.37
C THR A 448 -39.72 -3.58 13.68
N PRO A 449 -40.20 -4.60 14.42
CA PRO A 449 -40.86 -4.42 15.72
C PRO A 449 -39.95 -3.73 16.74
N LEU A 450 -40.53 -3.01 17.71
CA LEU A 450 -39.75 -2.26 18.71
C LEU A 450 -38.72 -3.13 19.44
N ARG A 451 -39.07 -4.39 19.75
CA ARG A 451 -38.16 -5.35 20.38
C ARG A 451 -36.87 -5.51 19.57
N GLU A 452 -36.99 -5.85 18.30
CA GLU A 452 -35.85 -6.08 17.40
C GLU A 452 -35.09 -4.77 17.14
N ALA A 453 -35.82 -3.65 17.00
CA ALA A 453 -35.21 -2.34 16.81
C ALA A 453 -34.39 -1.87 18.03
N LEU A 454 -34.80 -2.20 19.25
CA LEU A 454 -34.03 -1.92 20.47
C LEU A 454 -32.72 -2.72 20.51
N GLU A 455 -32.77 -4.01 20.19
CA GLU A 455 -31.59 -4.88 20.16
C GLU A 455 -30.60 -4.42 19.06
N GLU A 456 -31.11 -4.15 17.85
CA GLU A 456 -30.30 -3.68 16.72
C GLU A 456 -29.69 -2.30 16.99
N LEU A 457 -30.48 -1.37 17.54
CA LEU A 457 -29.99 -0.04 17.86
C LEU A 457 -28.92 -0.09 18.96
N PHE A 458 -29.10 -0.91 20.00
CA PHE A 458 -28.09 -1.10 21.04
C PHE A 458 -26.80 -1.70 20.47
N GLN A 459 -26.90 -2.66 19.54
CA GLN A 459 -25.74 -3.20 18.82
C GLN A 459 -25.01 -2.13 18.01
N ASN A 460 -25.75 -1.30 17.26
CA ASN A 460 -25.18 -0.21 16.46
C ASN A 460 -24.50 0.85 17.33
N ILE A 461 -25.13 1.21 18.46
CA ILE A 461 -24.57 2.11 19.47
C ILE A 461 -23.27 1.53 20.06
N THR A 462 -23.27 0.24 20.42
CA THR A 462 -22.11 -0.45 21.00
C THR A 462 -20.89 -0.36 20.11
N ILE A 463 -21.05 -0.55 18.79
CA ILE A 463 -19.97 -0.45 17.81
C ILE A 463 -19.60 1.02 17.56
N SER A 464 -20.59 1.91 17.56
CA SER A 464 -20.39 3.35 17.36
C SER A 464 -19.49 3.99 18.42
N LEU A 465 -19.32 3.38 19.60
CA LEU A 465 -18.33 3.82 20.59
C LEU A 465 -16.91 3.87 20.01
N MET A 466 -16.59 3.06 19.00
CA MET A 466 -15.30 3.08 18.30
C MET A 466 -15.06 4.37 17.50
N SER A 467 -16.13 5.11 17.14
CA SER A 467 -16.03 6.37 16.40
C SER A 467 -15.41 7.51 17.23
N SER A 468 -15.41 7.39 18.56
CA SER A 468 -14.85 8.42 19.43
C SER A 468 -13.45 8.05 19.91
N PRO A 469 -12.41 8.85 19.60
CA PRO A 469 -11.06 8.63 20.12
C PRO A 469 -10.97 8.63 21.65
N LEU A 470 -11.91 9.29 22.34
CA LEU A 470 -11.98 9.34 23.81
C LEU A 470 -12.42 8.00 24.43
N LEU A 471 -13.12 7.16 23.66
CA LEU A 471 -13.62 5.86 24.10
C LEU A 471 -12.75 4.70 23.61
N GLN A 472 -11.66 4.99 22.90
CA GLN A 472 -10.70 3.99 22.43
C GLN A 472 -9.62 3.69 23.49
N PRO A 473 -9.03 2.47 23.50
CA PRO A 473 -8.00 2.10 24.45
C PRO A 473 -6.77 3.01 24.37
N ASN A 474 -6.21 3.34 25.53
CA ASN A 474 -4.94 4.04 25.57
C ASN A 474 -3.82 3.15 25.01
N LYS A 475 -3.04 3.69 24.06
CA LYS A 475 -1.91 3.01 23.40
C LYS A 475 -0.80 2.55 24.36
N HIS A 476 -0.74 3.11 25.57
CA HIS A 476 0.23 2.74 26.60
C HIS A 476 -0.37 1.88 27.72
N SER A 477 -1.64 1.49 27.63
CA SER A 477 -2.28 0.62 28.62
C SER A 477 -1.76 -0.81 28.53
N ALA A 478 -1.63 -1.49 29.67
CA ALA A 478 -1.37 -2.93 29.72
C ALA A 478 -2.52 -3.77 29.09
N PHE A 479 -3.72 -3.20 28.98
CA PHE A 479 -4.90 -3.82 28.37
C PHE A 479 -5.15 -3.37 26.93
N LYS A 480 -4.12 -2.85 26.26
CA LYS A 480 -4.21 -2.47 24.85
C LYS A 480 -4.49 -3.72 23.98
N PRO A 481 -5.46 -3.68 23.07
CA PRO A 481 -5.70 -4.76 22.11
C PRO A 481 -4.48 -5.04 21.23
N ASN A 482 -4.34 -6.29 20.79
CA ASN A 482 -3.31 -6.70 19.84
C ASN A 482 -3.48 -5.98 18.49
N ASP A 483 -2.38 -5.84 17.76
CA ASP A 483 -2.41 -5.34 16.38
C ASP A 483 -3.26 -6.29 15.51
N THR A 484 -4.07 -5.72 14.62
CA THR A 484 -4.99 -6.44 13.75
C THR A 484 -4.45 -6.41 12.32
N GLU A 485 -4.62 -7.52 11.59
CA GLU A 485 -4.27 -7.56 10.17
C GLU A 485 -5.22 -6.68 9.35
N VAL A 486 -4.66 -5.68 8.67
CA VAL A 486 -5.39 -4.76 7.80
C VAL A 486 -5.02 -5.05 6.35
N ALA A 487 -6.04 -5.29 5.53
CA ALA A 487 -5.91 -5.46 4.09
C ALA A 487 -6.18 -4.13 3.38
N PHE A 488 -5.21 -3.68 2.58
CA PHE A 488 -5.31 -2.43 1.81
C PHE A 488 -5.78 -2.70 0.39
N SER A 489 -6.75 -1.92 -0.09
CA SER A 489 -7.25 -2.01 -1.46
C SER A 489 -6.81 -0.84 -2.34
N THR A 490 -5.94 0.04 -1.84
CA THR A 490 -5.31 1.10 -2.65
C THR A 490 -4.24 0.51 -3.58
N MET A 491 -4.42 0.71 -4.88
CA MET A 491 -3.41 0.36 -5.89
C MET A 491 -2.40 1.49 -6.02
N HIS A 492 -1.11 1.20 -5.81
CA HIS A 492 -0.03 2.17 -6.01
C HIS A 492 0.81 1.80 -7.23
N PRO A 493 1.31 2.78 -8.00
CA PRO A 493 2.24 2.52 -9.08
C PRO A 493 3.56 2.00 -8.48
N VAL A 494 4.00 0.84 -8.94
CA VAL A 494 5.25 0.18 -8.54
C VAL A 494 6.08 -0.18 -9.76
N TYR A 495 7.40 -0.22 -9.59
CA TYR A 495 8.29 -0.68 -10.65
C TYR A 495 8.24 -2.21 -10.79
N ILE A 496 7.96 -2.67 -12.01
CA ILE A 496 8.01 -4.07 -12.42
C ILE A 496 9.23 -4.28 -13.31
N TYR A 497 10.11 -5.19 -12.90
CA TYR A 497 11.35 -5.49 -13.60
C TYR A 497 11.32 -6.89 -14.24
N ALA A 498 11.47 -6.95 -15.57
CA ALA A 498 11.51 -8.19 -16.33
C ALA A 498 12.95 -8.71 -16.53
N ARG A 499 13.56 -9.23 -15.47
CA ARG A 499 14.95 -9.73 -15.45
C ARG A 499 15.32 -10.65 -16.61
N ASN A 500 14.42 -11.59 -16.94
CA ASN A 500 14.65 -12.56 -18.02
C ASN A 500 14.78 -11.88 -19.40
N ARG A 501 14.03 -10.81 -19.65
CA ARG A 501 14.08 -10.08 -20.93
C ARG A 501 15.38 -9.30 -21.07
N LEU A 502 15.87 -8.72 -19.97
CA LEU A 502 17.14 -8.00 -19.94
C LEU A 502 18.30 -8.93 -20.29
N TRP A 503 18.39 -10.07 -19.60
CA TRP A 503 19.47 -11.03 -19.82
C TRP A 503 19.36 -11.78 -21.15
N LEU A 504 18.16 -11.96 -21.70
CA LEU A 504 18.02 -12.51 -23.05
C LEU A 504 18.64 -11.56 -24.08
N ALA A 505 18.34 -10.26 -24.00
CA ALA A 505 18.89 -9.25 -24.91
C ALA A 505 20.40 -9.07 -24.75
N TYR A 506 20.89 -8.88 -23.52
CA TYR A 506 22.33 -8.73 -23.27
C TYR A 506 23.11 -10.01 -23.49
N GLY A 507 22.59 -11.15 -23.04
CA GLY A 507 23.24 -12.45 -23.16
C GLY A 507 23.47 -12.84 -24.61
N LEU A 508 22.49 -12.61 -25.50
CA LEU A 508 22.66 -12.84 -26.94
C LEU A 508 23.74 -11.93 -27.53
N GLY A 509 23.73 -10.63 -27.20
CA GLY A 509 24.75 -9.68 -27.64
C GLY A 509 26.16 -10.07 -27.18
N ILE A 510 26.33 -10.37 -25.89
CA ILE A 510 27.61 -10.78 -25.30
C ILE A 510 28.10 -12.08 -25.92
N ALA A 511 27.24 -13.09 -26.11
CA ALA A 511 27.62 -14.37 -26.69
C ALA A 511 28.14 -14.22 -28.12
N CYS A 512 27.39 -13.50 -28.98
CA CYS A 512 27.81 -13.22 -30.35
C CYS A 512 29.11 -12.42 -30.38
N SER A 513 29.24 -11.36 -29.57
CA SER A 513 30.46 -10.55 -29.51
C SER A 513 31.66 -11.31 -28.97
N THR A 514 31.46 -12.25 -28.04
CA THR A 514 32.54 -13.11 -27.52
C THR A 514 33.09 -14.00 -28.62
N LEU A 515 32.22 -14.62 -29.44
CA LEU A 515 32.65 -15.41 -30.60
C LEU A 515 33.44 -14.56 -31.61
N ILE A 516 32.97 -13.34 -31.88
CA ILE A 516 33.66 -12.39 -32.77
C ILE A 516 35.03 -12.00 -32.22
N VAL A 517 35.13 -11.69 -30.93
CA VAL A 517 36.39 -11.37 -30.26
C VAL A 517 37.36 -12.56 -30.30
N CYS A 518 36.87 -13.79 -30.12
CA CYS A 518 37.69 -15.01 -30.29
C CYS A 518 38.24 -15.14 -31.72
N ILE A 519 37.43 -14.86 -32.75
CA ILE A 519 37.89 -14.83 -34.15
C ILE A 519 38.95 -13.73 -34.35
N GLY A 520 38.74 -12.54 -33.79
CA GLY A 520 39.70 -11.44 -33.84
C GLY A 520 41.03 -11.79 -33.16
N MET A 521 40.98 -12.45 -31.99
CA MET A 521 42.16 -12.95 -31.27
C MET A 521 42.90 -14.02 -32.07
N LEU A 522 42.17 -14.96 -32.68
CA LEU A 522 42.76 -15.97 -33.56
C LEU A 522 43.44 -15.32 -34.78
N ALA A 523 42.82 -14.31 -35.38
CA ALA A 523 43.40 -13.55 -36.49
C ALA A 523 44.71 -12.84 -36.10
N ILE A 524 44.77 -12.22 -34.91
CA ILE A 524 46.00 -11.63 -34.36
C ILE A 524 47.07 -12.71 -34.16
N TYR A 525 46.71 -13.84 -33.55
CA TYR A 525 47.62 -14.95 -33.29
C TYR A 525 48.24 -15.51 -34.59
N MET A 526 47.40 -15.76 -35.60
CA MET A 526 47.85 -16.29 -36.90
C MET A 526 48.68 -15.28 -37.70
N ASN A 527 48.46 -13.98 -37.52
CA ASN A 527 49.20 -12.93 -38.21
C ASN A 527 50.50 -12.54 -37.50
N ARG A 528 50.67 -12.88 -36.21
CA ARG A 528 51.75 -12.42 -35.32
C ARG A 528 51.90 -10.88 -35.29
N ALA A 529 50.81 -10.18 -35.55
CA ALA A 529 50.72 -8.72 -35.61
C ALA A 529 49.26 -8.30 -35.44
N SER A 530 49.04 -7.10 -34.92
CA SER A 530 47.74 -6.42 -34.96
C SER A 530 47.76 -5.33 -36.02
N PHE A 531 46.61 -5.07 -36.63
CA PHE A 531 46.43 -4.05 -37.65
C PHE A 531 45.41 -3.00 -37.20
N SER A 532 45.65 -1.74 -37.54
CA SER A 532 44.68 -0.65 -37.36
C SER A 532 44.11 -0.23 -38.70
N ASN A 533 42.95 0.42 -38.68
CA ASN A 533 42.34 1.11 -39.82
C ASN A 533 42.77 2.59 -39.90
N THR A 534 43.92 2.95 -39.32
CA THR A 534 44.43 4.33 -39.36
C THR A 534 45.09 4.63 -40.70
N PHE A 535 45.06 5.90 -41.12
CA PHE A 535 45.71 6.36 -42.35
C PHE A 535 47.16 5.90 -42.45
N SER A 536 47.93 5.98 -41.36
CA SER A 536 49.32 5.52 -41.29
C SER A 536 49.50 4.02 -41.58
N THR A 537 48.52 3.18 -41.27
CA THR A 537 48.54 1.75 -41.60
C THR A 537 48.14 1.53 -43.04
N LEU A 538 47.10 2.21 -43.53
CA LEU A 538 46.69 2.15 -44.93
C LEU A 538 47.79 2.63 -45.88
N LEU A 539 48.48 3.74 -45.56
CA LEU A 539 49.59 4.28 -46.36
C LEU A 539 50.76 3.29 -46.47
N ARG A 540 51.17 2.69 -45.34
CA ARG A 540 52.23 1.67 -45.32
C ARG A 540 51.85 0.41 -46.09
N LEU A 541 50.58 0.02 -46.04
CA LEU A 541 50.07 -1.13 -46.76
C LEU A 541 49.94 -0.85 -48.25
N GLY A 542 49.46 0.33 -48.64
CA GLY A 542 49.34 0.76 -50.04
C GLY A 542 50.70 0.82 -50.72
N ARG A 543 51.71 1.43 -50.07
CA ARG A 543 53.07 1.51 -50.63
C ARG A 543 53.76 0.15 -50.76
N GLY A 544 53.39 -0.82 -49.93
CA GLY A 544 53.94 -2.19 -49.95
C GLY A 544 53.07 -3.21 -50.68
N ALA A 545 51.98 -2.79 -51.33
CA ALA A 545 51.09 -3.67 -52.07
C ALA A 545 51.55 -3.82 -53.53
N SER A 546 51.39 -5.01 -54.09
CA SER A 546 51.54 -5.23 -55.54
C SER A 546 50.18 -5.06 -56.21
N LEU A 547 50.12 -4.18 -57.20
CA LEU A 547 48.94 -3.94 -58.05
C LEU A 547 49.09 -4.70 -59.37
N SER A 548 47.96 -5.09 -59.99
CA SER A 548 47.97 -5.75 -61.30
C SER A 548 48.28 -4.81 -62.47
N SER A 549 48.10 -3.49 -62.28
CA SER A 549 48.35 -2.43 -63.26
C SER A 549 48.82 -1.16 -62.53
N GLU A 550 49.47 -0.24 -63.24
CA GLU A 550 49.80 1.08 -62.70
C GLU A 550 48.56 1.99 -62.66
N ILE A 551 48.53 2.91 -61.68
CA ILE A 551 47.50 3.95 -61.59
C ILE A 551 47.95 5.12 -62.44
N GLU A 552 47.07 5.63 -63.30
CA GLU A 552 47.38 6.78 -64.14
C GLU A 552 47.62 8.03 -63.29
N LYS A 553 48.59 8.88 -63.68
CA LYS A 553 48.92 10.10 -62.93
C LYS A 553 47.73 11.04 -62.71
N VAL A 554 46.76 11.02 -63.62
CA VAL A 554 45.54 11.85 -63.55
C VAL A 554 44.63 11.46 -62.38
N ASP A 555 44.66 10.19 -61.95
CA ASP A 555 43.79 9.66 -60.90
C ASP A 555 44.45 9.69 -59.51
N LEU A 556 45.67 10.23 -59.40
CA LEU A 556 46.39 10.40 -58.13
C LEU A 556 45.76 11.46 -57.21
N ASP A 557 44.80 12.24 -57.70
CA ASP A 557 44.08 13.25 -56.92
C ASP A 557 42.93 12.68 -56.07
N GLY A 558 42.56 11.40 -56.29
CA GLY A 558 41.65 10.64 -55.42
C GLY A 558 40.17 11.05 -55.51
N ARG A 559 39.71 11.55 -56.65
CA ARG A 559 38.29 11.95 -56.84
C ARG A 559 37.34 10.76 -56.92
N ASP A 560 36.16 10.93 -56.35
CA ASP A 560 35.01 10.06 -56.59
C ASP A 560 34.26 10.47 -57.88
N PRO A 561 33.66 9.52 -58.63
CA PRO A 561 33.64 8.08 -58.38
C PRO A 561 34.94 7.38 -58.81
N LEU A 562 35.26 6.26 -58.14
CA LEU A 562 36.40 5.40 -58.50
C LEU A 562 36.33 4.97 -59.98
N PRO A 563 37.36 5.21 -60.80
CA PRO A 563 37.41 4.77 -62.20
C PRO A 563 37.23 3.25 -62.34
N GLU A 564 36.49 2.80 -63.37
CA GLU A 564 36.18 1.36 -63.57
C GLU A 564 37.45 0.49 -63.72
N TYR A 565 38.51 1.02 -64.34
CA TYR A 565 39.77 0.27 -64.46
C TYR A 565 40.49 0.07 -63.12
N ILE A 566 40.35 1.02 -62.17
CA ILE A 566 40.90 0.92 -60.81
C ILE A 566 40.04 0.00 -59.95
N LYS A 567 38.71 0.07 -60.12
CA LYS A 567 37.72 -0.74 -59.39
C LYS A 567 37.95 -2.25 -59.52
N ASP A 568 38.33 -2.71 -60.71
CA ASP A 568 38.61 -4.11 -61.04
C ASP A 568 40.10 -4.47 -60.88
N MET A 569 40.95 -3.50 -60.52
CA MET A 569 42.36 -3.73 -60.30
C MET A 569 42.57 -4.64 -59.09
N LYS A 570 43.47 -5.63 -59.24
CA LYS A 570 43.76 -6.59 -58.17
C LYS A 570 44.89 -6.09 -57.30
N ILE A 571 44.64 -6.06 -55.99
CA ILE A 571 45.63 -5.76 -54.96
C ILE A 571 46.05 -7.04 -54.23
N LYS A 572 47.35 -7.18 -54.00
CA LYS A 572 47.93 -8.26 -53.21
C LYS A 572 48.92 -7.71 -52.19
N PHE A 573 48.75 -8.11 -50.94
CA PHE A 573 49.61 -7.69 -49.84
C PHE A 573 50.64 -8.78 -49.53
N SER A 574 51.93 -8.46 -49.60
CA SER A 574 53.00 -9.42 -49.29
C SER A 574 53.01 -9.82 -47.81
N LYS A 575 53.24 -11.11 -47.53
CA LYS A 575 53.40 -11.66 -46.15
C LYS A 575 54.87 -11.78 -45.74
N SER A 576 55.82 -11.58 -46.66
CA SER A 576 57.25 -11.88 -46.51
C SER A 576 58.06 -10.69 -45.97
N SER A 577 59.11 -11.01 -45.22
CA SER A 577 60.18 -10.12 -44.77
C SER A 577 60.83 -9.44 -45.97
N VAL A 578 60.61 -8.14 -46.12
CA VAL A 578 61.50 -7.32 -46.94
C VAL A 578 62.87 -7.41 -46.27
N GLN A 579 63.85 -7.94 -47.00
CA GLN A 579 65.26 -7.89 -46.61
C GLN A 579 65.58 -6.40 -46.42
N ALA A 580 66.27 -6.02 -45.34
CA ALA A 580 66.45 -4.61 -44.96
C ALA A 580 67.08 -3.71 -46.05
N ASP A 581 67.55 -4.30 -47.15
CA ASP A 581 68.29 -3.67 -48.24
C ASP A 581 67.46 -3.51 -49.55
N GLU A 582 66.17 -3.91 -49.58
CA GLU A 582 65.30 -3.69 -50.75
C GLU A 582 64.53 -2.37 -50.61
N TYR A 583 65.16 -1.28 -51.05
CA TYR A 583 64.55 0.06 -51.10
C TYR A 583 63.56 0.12 -52.27
N ILE A 584 62.28 0.34 -51.98
CA ILE A 584 61.30 0.72 -53.03
C ILE A 584 61.64 2.15 -53.45
N PRO A 585 62.12 2.39 -54.69
CA PRO A 585 62.52 3.72 -55.12
C PRO A 585 61.37 4.71 -54.92
N MET A 586 61.71 5.89 -54.38
CA MET A 586 60.82 7.05 -54.51
C MET A 586 60.67 7.32 -56.01
N SER A 587 59.46 7.60 -56.50
CA SER A 587 59.31 7.98 -57.90
C SER A 587 60.22 9.18 -58.16
N GLU A 588 61.13 9.06 -59.12
CA GLU A 588 61.91 10.21 -59.59
C GLU A 588 60.94 11.29 -60.09
N THR A 589 61.35 12.55 -59.88
CA THR A 589 60.67 13.83 -60.17
C THR A 589 59.66 14.31 -59.12
N ASP A 590 60.16 14.89 -58.03
CA ASP A 590 60.24 16.34 -57.87
C ASP A 590 60.98 16.63 -56.55
N GLU A 591 62.22 17.10 -56.67
CA GLU A 591 62.92 17.76 -55.57
C GLU A 591 62.01 18.87 -55.05
N TRP A 592 61.74 18.89 -53.75
CA TRP A 592 61.06 20.02 -53.13
C TRP A 592 62.03 21.20 -53.22
N GLU A 593 61.92 22.01 -54.28
CA GLU A 593 62.73 23.21 -54.48
C GLU A 593 62.61 24.10 -53.25
N THR A 594 63.63 24.06 -52.39
CA THR A 594 63.88 25.09 -51.40
C THR A 594 64.42 26.31 -52.13
N GLU A 595 63.54 27.09 -52.73
CA GLU A 595 63.92 28.33 -53.38
C GLU A 595 64.33 29.37 -52.33
N GLY A 596 65.57 29.84 -52.50
CA GLY A 596 66.32 30.59 -51.51
C GLY A 596 65.80 32.00 -51.28
N ARG A 597 65.70 32.38 -50.00
CA ARG A 597 65.83 33.78 -49.58
C ARG A 597 67.25 34.26 -49.89
N ARG A 598 67.40 35.18 -50.84
CA ARG A 598 68.42 36.23 -50.78
C ARG A 598 68.09 37.42 -51.68
N ALA A 599 68.22 38.61 -51.06
CA ALA A 599 68.05 39.99 -51.54
C ALA A 599 66.61 40.49 -51.64
#